data_AF-A0AAW9QVR0-F1
#
_entry.id   AF-A0AAW9QVR0-F1
#
_cell.length_a   1.000
_cell.length_b   1.000
_cell.length_c   1.000
_cell.angle_alpha   90.00
_cell.angle_beta   90.00
_cell.angle_gamma   90.00
#
_symmetry.space_group_name_H-M   'P 1'
#
loop_
_entity.id
_entity.type
_entity.pdbx_description
1 polymer ?
#
loop_
_entity_poly.entity_id
_entity_poly.type
_entity_poly.pdbx_seq_one_letter_code
_entity_poly.pdbx_strand_id
1 'polypeptide(L)'
;MSKGNLKKKISSLRQQFHHALDEEGFVQEIPITESSTIEIIESSDDSKLKKVTLEDLAFSPEVDKIWTIDLESKKYPGLSTGDATPEKAILILQKKMDGDIILNYHLVICLVELKSSLQSGQLSKDKTLKQIYKKFQCAMNRMYMLLTLNNHANPQKNYQDKEIHIRFRGLIFYNNNDIKKNDITDLNSRAYHDNEEGSLYEILTDPDRRKILSLSTLILDRDGIEIKFIQNPDRTQDQMTIPLKDLLDRQPSRKL
;
A
#
# COMPACT_ATOMS: atom_id res chain seq x y z
N MET A 1 57.55 3.70 -10.88
CA MET A 1 56.43 2.77 -11.17
C MET A 1 55.55 2.66 -9.93
N SER A 2 54.49 3.48 -9.82
CA SER A 2 53.54 3.38 -8.70
C SER A 2 52.53 2.28 -8.97
N LYS A 3 52.58 1.19 -8.19
CA LYS A 3 51.49 0.21 -8.13
C LYS A 3 50.32 0.87 -7.40
N GLY A 4 49.38 1.41 -8.17
CA GLY A 4 48.09 1.85 -7.65
C GLY A 4 47.35 0.64 -7.09
N ASN A 5 47.19 0.61 -5.78
CA ASN A 5 46.29 -0.33 -5.09
C ASN A 5 44.84 0.04 -5.47
N LEU A 6 44.36 -0.48 -6.59
CA LEU A 6 42.92 -0.59 -6.85
C LEU A 6 42.35 -1.61 -5.86
N LYS A 7 41.99 -1.13 -4.67
CA LYS A 7 41.03 -1.85 -3.81
C LYS A 7 39.76 -2.00 -4.65
N LYS A 8 39.56 -3.17 -5.26
CA LYS A 8 38.24 -3.58 -5.77
C LYS A 8 37.29 -3.45 -4.58
N LYS A 9 36.42 -2.43 -4.60
CA LYS A 9 35.26 -2.36 -3.71
C LYS A 9 34.43 -3.61 -4.04
N ILE A 10 34.51 -4.62 -3.19
CA ILE A 10 33.57 -5.73 -3.23
C ILE A 10 32.25 -5.13 -2.74
N SER A 11 31.38 -4.72 -3.66
CA SER A 11 30.01 -4.38 -3.31
C SER A 11 29.37 -5.66 -2.80
N SER A 12 28.84 -5.63 -1.58
CA SER A 12 28.09 -6.79 -1.06
C SER A 12 26.91 -7.09 -1.98
N LEU A 13 26.49 -8.36 -2.09
CA LEU A 13 25.30 -8.76 -2.86
C LEU A 13 24.09 -7.89 -2.51
N ARG A 14 23.96 -7.50 -1.23
CA ARG A 14 22.95 -6.57 -0.73
C ARG A 14 23.03 -5.18 -1.37
N GLN A 15 24.23 -4.58 -1.45
CA GLN A 15 24.39 -3.27 -2.10
C GLN A 15 24.10 -3.34 -3.59
N GLN A 16 24.50 -4.43 -4.25
CA GLN A 16 24.15 -4.69 -5.65
C GLN A 16 22.63 -4.83 -5.81
N PHE A 17 21.97 -5.50 -4.87
CA PHE A 17 20.52 -5.64 -4.87
C PHE A 17 19.80 -4.30 -4.70
N HIS A 18 20.16 -3.49 -3.69
CA HIS A 18 19.56 -2.15 -3.53
C HIS A 18 19.81 -1.26 -4.75
N HIS A 19 21.04 -1.26 -5.27
CA HIS A 19 21.38 -0.47 -6.45
C HIS A 19 20.56 -0.89 -7.67
N ALA A 20 20.36 -2.18 -7.89
CA ALA A 20 19.52 -2.69 -8.98
C ALA A 20 18.06 -2.26 -8.82
N LEU A 21 17.50 -2.32 -7.59
CA LEU A 21 16.13 -1.86 -7.34
C LEU A 21 15.96 -0.35 -7.60
N ASP A 22 16.96 0.46 -7.25
CA ASP A 22 16.96 1.91 -7.45
C ASP A 22 17.15 2.27 -8.94
N GLU A 23 18.12 1.66 -9.64
CA GLU A 23 18.41 1.94 -11.06
C GLU A 23 17.22 1.65 -11.97
N GLU A 24 16.47 0.61 -11.66
CA GLU A 24 15.29 0.20 -12.43
C GLU A 24 14.01 0.93 -11.99
N GLY A 25 14.11 1.82 -11.01
CA GLY A 25 12.99 2.59 -10.48
C GLY A 25 11.91 1.74 -9.81
N PHE A 26 12.27 0.57 -9.26
CA PHE A 26 11.34 -0.28 -8.52
C PHE A 26 10.92 0.38 -7.21
N VAL A 27 11.86 1.02 -6.53
CA VAL A 27 11.63 1.92 -5.40
C VAL A 27 12.01 3.32 -5.84
N GLN A 28 11.11 4.29 -5.66
CA GLN A 28 11.35 5.68 -6.03
C GLN A 28 11.03 6.59 -4.85
N GLU A 29 11.97 7.45 -4.46
CA GLU A 29 11.72 8.52 -3.50
C GLU A 29 11.02 9.67 -4.23
N ILE A 30 9.86 10.09 -3.70
CA ILE A 30 9.08 11.18 -4.27
C ILE A 30 9.43 12.47 -3.51
N PRO A 31 9.85 13.54 -4.21
CA PRO A 31 10.12 14.82 -3.57
C PRO A 31 8.86 15.35 -2.88
N ILE A 32 8.98 15.80 -1.63
CA ILE A 32 7.85 16.39 -0.88
C ILE A 32 7.77 17.88 -1.24
N THR A 33 7.07 18.18 -2.33
CA THR A 33 6.84 19.55 -2.81
C THR A 33 5.36 19.76 -3.13
N GLU A 34 4.90 21.02 -3.20
CA GLU A 34 3.50 21.33 -3.55
C GLU A 34 3.12 20.87 -4.95
N SER A 35 4.08 20.81 -5.88
CA SER A 35 3.86 20.38 -7.27
C SER A 35 4.03 18.88 -7.50
N SER A 36 4.58 18.15 -6.53
CA SER A 36 4.81 16.72 -6.68
C SER A 36 3.51 15.94 -6.62
N THR A 37 3.37 14.93 -7.46
CA THR A 37 2.23 14.03 -7.46
C THR A 37 2.68 12.57 -7.49
N ILE A 38 1.79 11.66 -7.10
CA ILE A 38 1.98 10.22 -7.26
C ILE A 38 0.90 9.71 -8.19
N GLU A 39 1.30 9.19 -9.34
CA GLU A 39 0.38 8.54 -10.27
C GLU A 39 0.33 7.03 -10.01
N ILE A 40 -0.85 6.47 -9.82
CA ILE A 40 -1.12 5.03 -9.81
C ILE A 40 -1.85 4.71 -11.11
N ILE A 41 -1.28 3.84 -11.92
CA ILE A 41 -1.77 3.50 -13.25
C ILE A 41 -2.21 2.04 -13.23
N GLU A 42 -3.41 1.78 -13.73
CA GLU A 42 -3.93 0.43 -13.96
C GLU A 42 -3.38 -0.10 -15.30
N SER A 43 -2.76 -1.28 -15.24
CA SER A 43 -2.06 -1.87 -16.38
C SER A 43 -3.00 -2.56 -17.37
N SER A 44 -4.23 -2.89 -16.96
CA SER A 44 -5.23 -3.53 -17.81
C SER A 44 -5.91 -2.57 -18.79
N ASP A 45 -5.86 -2.88 -20.08
CA ASP A 45 -6.53 -2.14 -21.17
C ASP A 45 -8.07 -2.15 -21.06
N ASP A 46 -8.65 -3.17 -20.42
CA ASP A 46 -10.11 -3.30 -20.28
C ASP A 46 -10.67 -2.54 -19.06
N SER A 47 -9.80 -2.04 -18.17
CA SER A 47 -10.25 -1.25 -17.02
C SER A 47 -10.75 0.11 -17.46
N LYS A 48 -11.92 0.52 -16.96
CA LYS A 48 -12.47 1.87 -17.06
C LYS A 48 -11.76 2.87 -16.15
N LEU A 49 -11.42 2.50 -14.91
CA LEU A 49 -10.58 3.33 -14.05
C LEU A 49 -9.11 3.07 -14.41
N LYS A 50 -8.46 4.04 -15.04
CA LYS A 50 -7.09 3.94 -15.57
C LYS A 50 -6.06 4.57 -14.67
N LYS A 51 -6.40 5.66 -13.98
CA LYS A 51 -5.42 6.43 -13.21
C LYS A 51 -5.99 7.02 -11.94
N VAL A 52 -5.21 6.97 -10.88
CA VAL A 52 -5.39 7.79 -9.68
C VAL A 52 -4.18 8.67 -9.50
N THR A 53 -4.38 9.97 -9.37
CA THR A 53 -3.33 10.94 -9.06
C THR A 53 -3.48 11.40 -7.62
N LEU A 54 -2.44 11.20 -6.82
CA LEU A 54 -2.37 11.74 -5.46
C LEU A 54 -1.61 13.06 -5.48
N GLU A 55 -2.22 14.10 -4.94
CA GLU A 55 -1.66 15.44 -4.83
C GLU A 55 -1.46 15.87 -3.36
N ASP A 56 -1.06 17.12 -3.13
CA ASP A 56 -0.83 17.70 -1.81
C ASP A 56 0.14 16.87 -0.95
N LEU A 57 1.27 16.41 -1.52
CA LEU A 57 2.19 15.53 -0.79
C LEU A 57 2.87 16.22 0.41
N ALA A 58 3.00 17.55 0.37
CA ALA A 58 3.52 18.38 1.46
C ALA A 58 2.44 18.77 2.50
N PHE A 59 1.43 17.93 2.71
CA PHE A 59 0.29 18.23 3.59
C PHE A 59 0.63 18.37 5.08
N SER A 60 1.81 17.91 5.52
CA SER A 60 2.25 18.03 6.91
C SER A 60 3.77 18.16 7.01
N PRO A 61 4.29 19.06 7.87
CA PRO A 61 5.71 19.18 8.14
C PRO A 61 6.31 17.95 8.85
N GLU A 62 5.46 17.05 9.38
CA GLU A 62 5.90 15.81 10.00
C GLU A 62 6.27 14.74 8.96
N VAL A 63 5.85 14.88 7.70
CA VAL A 63 6.24 13.96 6.62
C VAL A 63 7.71 14.18 6.31
N ASP A 64 8.51 13.15 6.58
CA ASP A 64 9.96 13.16 6.35
C ASP A 64 10.30 12.69 4.95
N LYS A 65 9.71 11.56 4.54
CA LYS A 65 9.99 10.91 3.26
C LYS A 65 8.76 10.19 2.71
N ILE A 66 8.67 10.16 1.38
CA ILE A 66 7.68 9.37 0.66
C ILE A 66 8.41 8.51 -0.36
N TRP A 67 8.09 7.23 -0.40
CA TRP A 67 8.52 6.32 -1.46
C TRP A 67 7.34 5.65 -2.12
N THR A 68 7.51 5.29 -3.39
CA THR A 68 6.59 4.40 -4.10
C THR A 68 7.30 3.13 -4.52
N ILE A 69 6.58 2.01 -4.47
CA ILE A 69 7.03 0.72 -4.97
C ILE A 69 6.02 0.23 -6.00
N ASP A 70 6.48 -0.02 -7.22
CA ASP A 70 5.68 -0.67 -8.26
C ASP A 70 5.58 -2.17 -7.96
N LEU A 71 4.41 -2.60 -7.50
CA LEU A 71 4.19 -3.98 -7.09
C LEU A 71 3.79 -4.90 -8.25
N GLU A 72 3.45 -4.38 -9.44
CA GLU A 72 3.11 -5.18 -10.61
C GLU A 72 4.30 -5.40 -11.58
N SER A 73 5.44 -4.75 -11.31
CA SER A 73 6.65 -4.89 -12.11
C SER A 73 7.10 -6.35 -12.30
N LYS A 74 6.87 -6.88 -13.50
CA LYS A 74 7.28 -8.25 -13.90
C LYS A 74 8.80 -8.45 -13.91
N LYS A 75 9.59 -7.39 -13.74
CA LYS A 75 11.06 -7.43 -13.71
C LYS A 75 11.62 -8.13 -12.47
N TYR A 76 10.84 -8.21 -11.38
CA TYR A 76 11.31 -8.73 -10.08
C TYR A 76 10.47 -9.90 -9.57
N PRO A 77 10.51 -11.06 -10.24
CA PRO A 77 9.77 -12.24 -9.79
C PRO A 77 10.20 -12.62 -8.36
N GLY A 78 9.26 -12.53 -7.42
CA GLY A 78 9.48 -12.79 -5.99
C GLY A 78 9.23 -11.57 -5.09
N LEU A 79 9.54 -10.36 -5.57
CA LEU A 79 9.19 -9.09 -4.92
C LEU A 79 7.92 -8.45 -5.51
N SER A 80 7.70 -8.68 -6.80
CA SER A 80 6.46 -8.42 -7.51
C SER A 80 5.95 -9.76 -8.06
N THR A 81 4.63 -9.91 -8.11
CA THR A 81 3.98 -11.07 -8.75
C THR A 81 2.99 -10.66 -9.83
N GLY A 82 3.17 -9.47 -10.41
CA GLY A 82 2.19 -8.91 -11.35
C GLY A 82 0.80 -8.86 -10.72
N ASP A 83 -0.17 -9.44 -11.41
CA ASP A 83 -1.61 -9.40 -11.12
C ASP A 83 -2.03 -10.00 -9.76
N ALA A 84 -1.10 -10.62 -9.01
CA ALA A 84 -1.35 -11.17 -7.68
C ALA A 84 -1.05 -10.18 -6.53
N THR A 85 -0.66 -8.95 -6.86
CA THR A 85 -0.43 -7.84 -5.92
C THR A 85 -1.28 -6.62 -6.29
N PRO A 86 -1.45 -5.67 -5.36
CA PRO A 86 -2.00 -4.36 -5.69
C PRO A 86 -1.11 -3.61 -6.67
N GLU A 87 -1.62 -2.59 -7.34
CA GLU A 87 -0.88 -1.89 -8.39
C GLU A 87 0.35 -1.16 -7.81
N LYS A 88 0.22 -0.57 -6.61
CA LYS A 88 1.29 0.23 -6.01
C LYS A 88 1.31 0.18 -4.49
N ALA A 89 2.50 0.24 -3.90
CA ALA A 89 2.67 0.59 -2.49
C ALA A 89 3.24 2.01 -2.35
N ILE A 90 2.73 2.76 -1.39
CA ILE A 90 3.19 4.10 -1.03
C ILE A 90 3.61 4.08 0.42
N LEU A 91 4.88 4.38 0.68
CA LEU A 91 5.49 4.36 2.00
C LEU A 91 5.71 5.79 2.45
N ILE A 92 5.13 6.16 3.59
CA ILE A 92 5.15 7.53 4.11
C ILE A 92 5.77 7.48 5.48
N LEU A 93 6.98 8.02 5.60
CA LEU A 93 7.69 8.14 6.86
C LEU A 93 7.35 9.48 7.49
N GLN A 94 6.84 9.44 8.71
CA GLN A 94 6.49 10.61 9.50
C GLN A 94 7.31 10.65 10.78
N LYS A 95 7.72 11.85 11.20
CA LYS A 95 8.35 12.12 12.49
C LYS A 95 7.29 12.53 13.47
N LYS A 96 7.22 11.85 14.61
CA LYS A 96 6.44 12.35 15.74
C LYS A 96 7.32 13.28 16.58
N MET A 97 6.89 14.52 16.71
CA MET A 97 7.65 15.57 17.38
C MET A 97 7.09 15.89 18.77
N ASP A 98 7.97 16.31 19.68
CA ASP A 98 7.66 17.04 20.91
C ASP A 98 8.57 18.27 20.97
N GLY A 99 8.04 19.43 20.56
CA GLY A 99 8.85 20.58 20.19
C GLY A 99 9.84 20.23 19.07
N ASP A 100 11.13 20.44 19.32
CA ASP A 100 12.21 20.13 18.36
C ASP A 100 12.76 18.69 18.50
N ILE A 101 12.20 17.88 19.40
CA ILE A 101 12.69 16.53 19.69
C ILE A 101 11.87 15.50 18.89
N ILE A 102 12.56 14.65 18.14
CA ILE A 102 11.95 13.47 17.51
C ILE A 102 11.72 12.41 18.59
N LEU A 103 10.45 12.11 18.88
CA LEU A 103 10.07 11.06 19.81
C LEU A 103 10.26 9.68 19.18
N ASN A 104 9.66 9.47 18.00
CA ASN A 104 9.72 8.24 17.23
C ASN A 104 9.33 8.51 15.76
N TYR A 105 9.43 7.47 14.94
CA TYR A 105 8.99 7.51 13.56
C TYR A 105 7.76 6.63 13.36
N HIS A 106 6.93 7.03 12.41
CA HIS A 106 5.77 6.27 11.97
C HIS A 106 5.88 6.04 10.47
N LEU A 107 5.92 4.77 10.05
CA LEU A 107 5.90 4.37 8.66
C LEU A 107 4.49 3.88 8.29
N VAL A 108 3.78 4.67 7.51
CA VAL A 108 2.48 4.27 6.94
C VAL A 108 2.71 3.66 5.56
N ILE A 109 2.24 2.44 5.37
CA ILE A 109 2.36 1.70 4.11
C ILE A 109 0.97 1.56 3.51
N CYS A 110 0.69 2.35 2.49
CA CYS A 110 -0.55 2.30 1.73
C CYS A 110 -0.39 1.34 0.56
N LEU A 111 -1.14 0.23 0.58
CA LEU A 111 -1.30 -0.71 -0.51
C LEU A 111 -2.51 -0.27 -1.34
N VAL A 112 -2.28 0.10 -2.59
CA VAL A 112 -3.29 0.74 -3.44
C VAL A 112 -3.78 -0.25 -4.50
N GLU A 113 -5.10 -0.48 -4.50
CA GLU A 113 -5.82 -1.28 -5.49
C GLU A 113 -6.75 -0.39 -6.34
N LEU A 114 -6.73 -0.52 -7.67
CA LEU A 114 -7.66 0.12 -8.61
C LEU A 114 -8.68 -0.90 -9.13
N LYS A 115 -9.96 -0.52 -9.15
CA LYS A 115 -11.04 -1.36 -9.69
C LYS A 115 -12.09 -0.57 -10.45
N SER A 116 -12.32 -0.92 -11.70
CA SER A 116 -13.46 -0.36 -12.45
C SER A 116 -14.81 -0.67 -11.84
N SER A 117 -14.96 -1.90 -11.34
CA SER A 117 -16.14 -2.35 -10.63
C SER A 117 -15.71 -3.29 -9.51
N LEU A 118 -16.34 -3.17 -8.35
CA LEU A 118 -16.20 -4.13 -7.27
C LEU A 118 -17.04 -5.40 -7.52
N GLN A 119 -17.94 -5.41 -8.51
CA GLN A 119 -18.72 -6.59 -8.86
C GLN A 119 -17.82 -7.69 -9.44
N SER A 120 -18.16 -8.95 -9.16
CA SER A 120 -17.49 -10.10 -9.78
C SER A 120 -17.83 -10.15 -11.26
N GLY A 121 -16.82 -10.27 -12.14
CA GLY A 121 -17.07 -10.58 -13.54
C GLY A 121 -17.70 -11.96 -13.68
N GLN A 122 -18.64 -12.15 -14.62
CA GLN A 122 -19.34 -13.43 -14.84
C GLN A 122 -18.40 -14.61 -15.16
N LEU A 123 -17.14 -14.34 -15.48
CA LEU A 123 -16.13 -15.32 -15.92
C LEU A 123 -15.10 -15.69 -14.82
N SER A 124 -15.03 -14.97 -13.70
CA SER A 124 -14.03 -15.24 -12.66
C SER A 124 -14.59 -16.13 -11.56
N LYS A 125 -13.98 -17.31 -11.35
CA LYS A 125 -14.35 -18.22 -10.24
C LYS A 125 -14.15 -17.59 -8.86
N ASP A 126 -13.17 -16.69 -8.74
CA ASP A 126 -12.93 -15.90 -7.53
C ASP A 126 -13.56 -14.52 -7.68
N LYS A 127 -14.33 -14.11 -6.68
CA LYS A 127 -15.01 -12.81 -6.63
C LYS A 127 -14.04 -11.67 -6.34
N THR A 128 -14.34 -10.48 -6.82
CA THR A 128 -13.43 -9.31 -6.78
C THR A 128 -12.91 -9.01 -5.37
N LEU A 129 -13.78 -8.97 -4.35
CA LEU A 129 -13.35 -8.70 -2.97
C LEU A 129 -12.38 -9.77 -2.45
N LYS A 130 -12.61 -11.05 -2.77
CA LYS A 130 -11.69 -12.14 -2.42
C LYS A 130 -10.32 -11.99 -3.08
N GLN A 131 -10.29 -11.51 -4.33
CA GLN A 131 -9.03 -11.22 -5.02
C GLN A 131 -8.28 -10.08 -4.34
N ILE A 132 -8.97 -8.99 -3.99
CA ILE A 132 -8.38 -7.86 -3.26
C ILE A 132 -7.80 -8.31 -1.91
N TYR A 133 -8.54 -9.13 -1.16
CA TYR A 133 -8.06 -9.71 0.10
C TYR A 133 -6.71 -10.42 -0.10
N LYS A 134 -6.65 -11.34 -1.07
CA LYS A 134 -5.44 -12.11 -1.37
C LYS A 134 -4.29 -11.20 -1.82
N LYS A 135 -4.56 -10.18 -2.64
CA LYS A 135 -3.56 -9.19 -3.08
C LYS A 135 -2.95 -8.46 -1.88
N PHE A 136 -3.76 -7.97 -0.95
CA PHE A 136 -3.26 -7.29 0.26
C PHE A 136 -2.45 -8.22 1.15
N GLN A 137 -2.92 -9.44 1.39
CA GLN A 137 -2.17 -10.44 2.13
C GLN A 137 -0.78 -10.69 1.52
N CYS A 138 -0.75 -10.88 0.20
CA CYS A 138 0.45 -11.13 -0.57
C CYS A 138 1.42 -9.93 -0.49
N ALA A 139 0.91 -8.70 -0.64
CA ALA A 139 1.72 -7.49 -0.57
C ALA A 139 2.25 -7.19 0.84
N MET A 140 1.46 -7.39 1.90
CA MET A 140 1.94 -7.23 3.29
C MET A 140 3.15 -8.14 3.57
N ASN A 141 3.06 -9.41 3.17
CA ASN A 141 4.17 -10.36 3.30
C ASN A 141 5.44 -9.87 2.62
N ARG A 142 5.32 -9.34 1.40
CA ARG A 142 6.47 -8.80 0.68
C ARG A 142 7.03 -7.53 1.28
N MET A 143 6.17 -6.65 1.80
CA MET A 143 6.63 -5.46 2.52
C MET A 143 7.43 -5.86 3.76
N TYR A 144 6.99 -6.85 4.52
CA TYR A 144 7.77 -7.37 5.64
C TYR A 144 9.13 -7.92 5.23
N MET A 145 9.19 -8.65 4.11
CA MET A 145 10.47 -9.12 3.56
C MET A 145 11.39 -7.96 3.16
N LEU A 146 10.88 -6.98 2.42
CA LEU A 146 11.65 -5.80 1.99
C LEU A 146 12.15 -4.97 3.17
N LEU A 147 11.29 -4.73 4.16
CA LEU A 147 11.63 -3.99 5.37
C LEU A 147 12.72 -4.73 6.18
N THR A 148 12.65 -6.06 6.27
CA THR A 148 13.67 -6.86 6.95
C THR A 148 15.02 -6.76 6.23
N LEU A 149 15.03 -6.87 4.90
CA LEU A 149 16.25 -6.71 4.10
C LEU A 149 16.88 -5.32 4.30
N ASN A 150 16.05 -4.27 4.39
CA ASN A 150 16.49 -2.90 4.63
C ASN A 150 16.95 -2.66 6.09
N ASN A 151 16.31 -3.29 7.08
CA ASN A 151 16.68 -3.16 8.49
C ASN A 151 18.14 -3.62 8.74
N HIS A 152 18.62 -4.63 8.01
CA HIS A 152 20.02 -5.06 8.07
C HIS A 152 21.02 -4.07 7.43
N ALA A 153 20.54 -3.07 6.69
CA ALA A 153 21.33 -1.98 6.12
C ALA A 153 21.21 -0.67 6.93
N ASN A 154 20.18 -0.53 7.77
CA ASN A 154 20.01 0.58 8.70
C ASN A 154 20.66 0.25 10.04
N PRO A 155 21.90 0.70 10.32
CA PRO A 155 22.23 0.92 11.71
C PRO A 155 21.22 1.97 12.20
N GLN A 156 20.52 1.65 13.28
CA GLN A 156 19.63 2.54 14.02
C GLN A 156 20.15 4.01 14.15
N LYS A 157 21.48 4.20 14.02
CA LYS A 157 22.19 5.48 13.78
C LYS A 157 21.54 6.47 12.82
N ASN A 158 20.95 6.05 11.69
CA ASN A 158 20.33 6.99 10.74
C ASN A 158 19.02 7.60 11.25
N TYR A 159 18.38 6.94 12.23
CA TYR A 159 17.15 7.38 12.89
C TYR A 159 17.35 7.63 14.38
N GLN A 160 18.59 7.96 14.79
CA GLN A 160 18.93 8.32 16.16
C GLN A 160 18.50 7.27 17.21
N ASP A 161 18.56 6.00 16.85
CA ASP A 161 18.14 4.88 17.69
C ASP A 161 16.67 4.94 18.13
N LYS A 162 15.83 5.66 17.38
CA LYS A 162 14.38 5.77 17.61
C LYS A 162 13.64 4.59 17.00
N GLU A 163 12.56 4.20 17.68
CA GLU A 163 11.63 3.17 17.18
C GLU A 163 10.88 3.68 15.94
N ILE A 164 10.62 2.76 14.99
CA ILE A 164 9.79 3.00 13.81
C ILE A 164 8.53 2.14 13.94
N HIS A 165 7.39 2.78 14.16
CA HIS A 165 6.09 2.11 14.22
C HIS A 165 5.53 1.95 12.80
N ILE A 166 5.27 0.72 12.39
CA ILE A 166 4.76 0.41 11.06
C ILE A 166 3.25 0.21 11.10
N ARG A 167 2.53 0.78 10.12
CA ARG A 167 1.09 0.58 9.95
C ARG A 167 0.75 0.36 8.49
N PHE A 168 -0.11 -0.63 8.23
CA PHE A 168 -0.63 -0.90 6.89
C PHE A 168 -2.00 -0.25 6.66
N ARG A 169 -2.20 0.26 5.45
CA ARG A 169 -3.49 0.72 4.93
C ARG A 169 -3.77 0.10 3.56
N GLY A 170 -4.97 -0.41 3.35
CA GLY A 170 -5.44 -0.85 2.05
C GLY A 170 -6.38 0.19 1.46
N LEU A 171 -5.99 0.80 0.34
CA LEU A 171 -6.77 1.83 -0.33
C LEU A 171 -7.33 1.24 -1.61
N ILE A 172 -8.66 1.19 -1.72
CA ILE A 172 -9.35 0.59 -2.86
C ILE A 172 -10.09 1.70 -3.60
N PHE A 173 -9.57 2.10 -4.74
CA PHE A 173 -10.19 3.09 -5.62
C PHE A 173 -11.09 2.41 -6.63
N TYR A 174 -12.32 2.90 -6.79
CA TYR A 174 -13.25 2.26 -7.72
C TYR A 174 -14.29 3.18 -8.35
N ASN A 175 -14.75 2.86 -9.57
CA ASN A 175 -15.83 3.60 -10.21
C ASN A 175 -17.21 3.09 -9.76
N ASN A 176 -17.45 1.78 -9.85
CA ASN A 176 -18.78 1.20 -9.62
C ASN A 176 -18.80 0.15 -8.50
N ASN A 177 -19.88 0.16 -7.73
CA ASN A 177 -20.16 -0.87 -6.73
C ASN A 177 -21.63 -1.25 -6.82
N ASP A 178 -21.88 -2.40 -7.41
CA ASP A 178 -23.22 -2.99 -7.51
C ASP A 178 -23.32 -4.30 -6.72
N ILE A 179 -22.37 -4.55 -5.81
CA ILE A 179 -22.38 -5.75 -4.97
C ILE A 179 -23.61 -5.71 -4.07
N LYS A 180 -24.50 -6.67 -4.26
CA LYS A 180 -25.64 -6.90 -3.37
C LYS A 180 -25.23 -7.89 -2.30
N LYS A 181 -25.90 -7.81 -1.15
CA LYS A 181 -25.68 -8.73 -0.03
C LYS A 181 -25.72 -10.19 -0.51
N ASN A 182 -26.72 -10.54 -1.33
CA ASN A 182 -26.92 -11.89 -1.88
C ASN A 182 -25.82 -12.35 -2.84
N ASP A 183 -24.98 -11.45 -3.33
CA ASP A 183 -23.84 -11.79 -4.20
C ASP A 183 -22.67 -12.35 -3.37
N ILE A 184 -22.67 -12.15 -2.05
CA ILE A 184 -21.69 -12.71 -1.12
C ILE A 184 -22.12 -14.13 -0.74
N THR A 185 -21.21 -15.09 -0.89
CA THR A 185 -21.45 -16.50 -0.58
C THR A 185 -21.49 -16.66 0.93
N ASP A 186 -22.42 -17.48 1.43
CA ASP A 186 -22.51 -17.90 2.83
C ASP A 186 -22.87 -16.82 3.87
N LEU A 187 -23.71 -15.84 3.52
CA LEU A 187 -24.30 -14.84 4.46
C LEU A 187 -24.90 -15.43 5.76
N ASN A 188 -25.37 -16.68 5.69
CA ASN A 188 -26.08 -17.34 6.80
C ASN A 188 -25.18 -18.31 7.59
N SER A 189 -23.89 -18.42 7.25
CA SER A 189 -22.97 -19.30 7.98
C SER A 189 -22.27 -18.53 9.11
N ARG A 190 -22.02 -19.20 10.25
CA ARG A 190 -21.18 -18.62 11.33
C ARG A 190 -19.77 -18.26 10.86
N ALA A 191 -19.32 -18.82 9.73
CA ALA A 191 -18.03 -18.55 9.09
C ALA A 191 -18.03 -17.29 8.20
N TYR A 192 -19.16 -16.59 8.06
CA TYR A 192 -19.29 -15.36 7.28
C TYR A 192 -18.32 -14.25 7.75
N HIS A 193 -18.18 -14.09 9.07
CA HIS A 193 -17.26 -13.11 9.66
C HIS A 193 -15.78 -13.52 9.58
N ASP A 194 -15.51 -14.78 9.24
CA ASP A 194 -14.16 -15.35 9.18
C ASP A 194 -13.73 -15.65 7.73
N ASN A 195 -14.57 -15.34 6.74
CA ASN A 195 -14.22 -15.54 5.33
C ASN A 195 -13.70 -14.24 4.68
N GLU A 196 -12.77 -14.42 3.75
CA GLU A 196 -11.99 -13.35 3.09
C GLU A 196 -12.88 -12.26 2.46
N GLU A 197 -14.00 -12.67 1.87
CA GLU A 197 -14.91 -11.82 1.12
C GLU A 197 -15.86 -11.04 2.03
N GLY A 198 -16.46 -11.70 3.02
CA GLY A 198 -17.43 -11.13 3.96
C GLY A 198 -16.81 -10.00 4.78
N SER A 199 -15.58 -10.18 5.25
CA SER A 199 -14.86 -9.15 6.03
C SER A 199 -14.68 -7.85 5.25
N LEU A 200 -14.30 -7.92 3.97
CA LEU A 200 -14.17 -6.74 3.12
C LEU A 200 -15.53 -6.13 2.77
N TYR A 201 -16.54 -6.96 2.51
CA TYR A 201 -17.89 -6.48 2.23
C TYR A 201 -18.50 -5.73 3.43
N GLU A 202 -18.25 -6.20 4.64
CA GLU A 202 -18.65 -5.53 5.87
C GLU A 202 -18.01 -4.14 5.99
N ILE A 203 -16.71 -4.01 5.71
CA ILE A 203 -16.03 -2.71 5.73
C ILE A 203 -16.56 -1.78 4.62
N LEU A 204 -16.90 -2.34 3.45
CA LEU A 204 -17.45 -1.59 2.33
C LEU A 204 -18.85 -1.02 2.64
N THR A 205 -19.69 -1.79 3.34
CA THR A 205 -21.10 -1.46 3.55
C THR A 205 -21.42 -0.78 4.88
N ASP A 206 -20.52 -0.88 5.87
CA ASP A 206 -20.68 -0.26 7.17
C ASP A 206 -19.55 0.77 7.43
N PRO A 207 -19.82 2.07 7.19
CA PRO A 207 -18.82 3.12 7.41
C PRO A 207 -18.48 3.37 8.88
N ASP A 208 -19.33 2.92 9.82
CA ASP A 208 -19.16 3.08 11.27
C ASP A 208 -18.38 1.90 11.90
N ARG A 209 -18.22 0.79 11.17
CA ARG A 209 -17.48 -0.37 11.65
C ARG A 209 -15.98 -0.13 11.66
N ARG A 210 -15.29 -0.89 12.52
CA ARG A 210 -13.83 -0.91 12.59
C ARG A 210 -13.28 -1.26 11.20
N LYS A 211 -12.63 -0.30 10.56
CA LYS A 211 -12.06 -0.42 9.20
C LYS A 211 -10.83 -1.33 9.13
N ILE A 212 -10.67 -2.27 10.06
CA ILE A 212 -9.49 -3.13 10.15
C ILE A 212 -9.86 -4.50 9.59
N LEU A 213 -9.26 -4.86 8.47
CA LEU A 213 -9.29 -6.21 7.94
C LEU A 213 -8.18 -7.02 8.60
N SER A 214 -8.52 -8.22 9.10
CA SER A 214 -7.52 -9.15 9.61
C SER A 214 -7.02 -10.06 8.51
N LEU A 215 -5.70 -10.17 8.36
CA LEU A 215 -5.02 -10.98 7.36
C LEU A 215 -3.98 -11.88 8.04
N SER A 216 -3.80 -13.10 7.54
CA SER A 216 -2.67 -13.94 7.96
C SER A 216 -1.42 -13.56 7.18
N THR A 217 -0.35 -13.17 7.88
CA THR A 217 0.93 -12.77 7.29
C THR A 217 2.04 -13.73 7.71
N LEU A 218 3.23 -13.56 7.14
CA LEU A 218 4.44 -14.31 7.52
C LEU A 218 4.84 -14.09 8.98
N ILE A 219 4.38 -13.00 9.61
CA ILE A 219 4.74 -12.63 10.98
C ILE A 219 3.63 -13.02 11.96
N LEU A 220 2.36 -12.81 11.59
CA LEU A 220 1.20 -12.98 12.48
C LEU A 220 0.05 -13.67 11.76
N ASP A 221 -0.61 -14.63 12.42
CA ASP A 221 -1.81 -15.28 11.89
C ASP A 221 -3.01 -14.32 11.76
N ARG A 222 -2.99 -13.22 12.52
CA ARG A 222 -4.02 -12.18 12.53
C ARG A 222 -3.39 -10.79 12.62
N ASP A 223 -2.84 -10.35 11.49
CA ASP A 223 -2.33 -8.99 11.32
C ASP A 223 -3.46 -8.06 10.84
N GLY A 224 -3.36 -6.76 11.16
CA GLY A 224 -4.40 -5.78 10.87
C GLY A 224 -3.99 -4.80 9.80
N ILE A 225 -4.82 -4.64 8.77
CA ILE A 225 -4.70 -3.57 7.76
C ILE A 225 -5.93 -2.67 7.80
N GLU A 226 -5.74 -1.35 7.84
CA GLU A 226 -6.85 -0.39 7.80
C GLU A 226 -7.32 -0.20 6.35
N ILE A 227 -8.55 -0.60 6.03
CA ILE A 227 -9.12 -0.55 4.69
C ILE A 227 -9.95 0.71 4.50
N LYS A 228 -9.74 1.38 3.37
CA LYS A 228 -10.58 2.49 2.91
C LYS A 228 -11.01 2.23 1.47
N PHE A 229 -12.32 2.25 1.26
CA PHE A 229 -12.93 2.26 -0.06
C PHE A 229 -13.15 3.71 -0.50
N ILE A 230 -12.66 4.07 -1.68
CA ILE A 230 -12.76 5.41 -2.25
C ILE A 230 -13.44 5.30 -3.61
N GLN A 231 -14.70 5.74 -3.68
CA GLN A 231 -15.42 5.76 -4.94
C GLN A 231 -15.04 7.00 -5.76
N ASN A 232 -14.81 6.84 -7.06
CA ASN A 232 -14.69 7.94 -7.99
C ASN A 232 -16.02 8.74 -8.01
N PRO A 233 -16.00 10.05 -7.66
CA PRO A 233 -17.20 10.88 -7.67
C PRO A 233 -17.88 10.92 -9.04
N ASP A 234 -17.10 10.89 -10.12
CA ASP A 234 -17.58 10.75 -11.48
C ASP A 234 -17.28 9.34 -12.01
N ARG A 235 -18.25 8.45 -11.88
CA ARG A 235 -18.13 7.02 -12.23
C ARG A 235 -17.85 6.77 -13.71
N THR A 236 -18.01 7.80 -14.56
CA THR A 236 -17.75 7.72 -16.01
C THR A 236 -16.34 8.11 -16.38
N GLN A 237 -15.62 8.82 -15.50
CA GLN A 237 -14.23 9.19 -15.74
C GLN A 237 -13.30 8.00 -15.50
N ASP A 238 -12.25 7.97 -16.31
CA ASP A 238 -11.16 7.01 -16.22
C ASP A 238 -10.05 7.47 -15.26
N GLN A 239 -10.16 8.67 -14.72
CA GLN A 239 -9.17 9.27 -13.84
C GLN A 239 -9.82 9.82 -12.57
N MET A 240 -9.07 9.82 -11.48
CA MET A 240 -9.44 10.43 -10.22
C MET A 240 -8.23 11.15 -9.62
N THR A 241 -8.43 12.36 -9.12
CA THR A 241 -7.41 13.09 -8.35
C THR A 241 -7.89 13.23 -6.90
N ILE A 242 -6.99 12.98 -5.94
CA ILE A 242 -7.32 13.10 -4.52
C ILE A 242 -6.09 13.57 -3.71
N PRO A 243 -6.26 14.49 -2.75
CA PRO A 243 -5.20 14.84 -1.81
C PRO A 243 -4.76 13.64 -0.97
N LEU A 244 -3.44 13.44 -0.82
CA LEU A 244 -2.90 12.34 -0.02
C LEU A 244 -3.37 12.39 1.44
N LYS A 245 -3.51 13.58 2.02
CA LYS A 245 -4.00 13.79 3.40
C LYS A 245 -5.35 13.14 3.66
N ASP A 246 -6.25 13.19 2.68
CA ASP A 246 -7.60 12.66 2.78
C ASP A 246 -7.59 11.13 2.93
N LEU A 247 -6.52 10.47 2.50
CA LEU A 247 -6.31 9.02 2.61
C LEU A 247 -5.69 8.63 3.96
N LEU A 248 -5.07 9.59 4.66
CA LEU A 248 -4.30 9.38 5.89
C LEU A 248 -5.08 9.76 7.15
N ASP A 249 -6.04 10.67 7.05
CA ASP A 249 -6.84 11.07 8.19
C ASP A 249 -7.67 9.91 8.78
N ARG A 250 -7.68 9.84 10.10
CA ARG A 250 -8.75 9.12 10.82
C ARG A 250 -10.01 9.93 10.60
N GLN A 251 -11.00 9.38 9.89
CA GLN A 251 -12.35 9.96 9.92
C GLN A 251 -12.72 10.19 11.40
N PRO A 252 -13.20 11.39 11.76
CA PRO A 252 -13.32 11.80 13.14
C PRO A 252 -14.26 10.87 13.88
N SER A 253 -13.84 10.44 15.08
CA SER A 253 -14.74 10.05 16.14
C SER A 253 -15.78 11.15 16.28
N ARG A 254 -17.01 10.91 15.81
CA ARG A 254 -18.15 11.71 16.21
C ARG A 254 -18.20 11.62 17.73
N LYS A 255 -17.93 12.76 18.37
CA LYS A 255 -18.24 12.97 19.79
C LYS A 255 -19.72 12.65 19.99
N LEU A 256 -19.98 12.00 21.13
CA LEU A 256 -21.29 11.78 21.73
C LEU A 256 -22.19 13.02 21.63
#